data_AF-A0A820LP57-F1
#
_entry.id   AF-A0A820LP57-F1
#
_cell.length_a   1.000
_cell.length_b   1.000
_cell.length_c   1.000
_cell.angle_alpha   90.00
_cell.angle_beta   90.00
_cell.angle_gamma   90.00
#
_symmetry.space_group_name_H-M   'P 1'
#
loop_
_entity.id
_entity.type
_entity.pdbx_description
1 polymer ?
#
loop_
_entity_poly.entity_id
_entity_poly.type
_entity_poly.pdbx_seq_one_letter_code
_entity_poly.pdbx_strand_id
1 'polypeptide(L)'
;MRSFRIVDDPGFKRVIQACLDIGRECRDELNLAAEDLLPSDRTVKNELRKLAYDMKNKHKCVLLEAVANKALTISPEYWTDKYRGINYIGATVHFADENLNYFSIDLFCVEIINVKKMDENIY
;
A
#
# COMPACT_ATOMS: atom_id res chain seq x y z
N MET A 1 -18.06 2.24 -12.50
CA MET A 1 -17.28 3.12 -13.40
C MET A 1 -15.81 3.06 -12.99
N ARG A 2 -14.89 2.91 -13.94
CA ARG A 2 -13.43 2.90 -13.70
C ARG A 2 -12.79 4.02 -14.52
N SER A 3 -11.68 4.55 -14.05
CA SER A 3 -10.88 5.52 -14.83
C SER A 3 -10.32 4.83 -16.07
N PHE A 4 -10.35 5.49 -17.22
CA PHE A 4 -9.73 4.96 -18.45
C PHE A 4 -8.24 4.68 -18.29
N ARG A 5 -7.55 5.39 -17.38
CA ARG A 5 -6.12 5.20 -17.11
C ARG A 5 -5.77 3.85 -16.45
N ILE A 6 -6.77 3.08 -16.00
CA ILE A 6 -6.50 1.77 -15.37
C ILE A 6 -5.81 0.79 -16.31
N VAL A 7 -6.04 0.89 -17.62
CA VAL A 7 -5.42 -0.01 -18.61
C VAL A 7 -3.92 0.24 -18.78
N ASP A 8 -3.46 1.44 -18.42
CA ASP A 8 -2.05 1.81 -18.50
C ASP A 8 -1.24 1.33 -17.28
N ASP A 9 -1.92 1.02 -16.18
CA ASP A 9 -1.32 0.63 -14.92
C ASP A 9 -0.49 -0.67 -15.05
N PRO A 10 0.79 -0.67 -14.62
CA PRO A 10 1.63 -1.86 -14.67
C PRO A 10 1.08 -3.04 -13.86
N GLY A 11 0.40 -2.78 -12.75
CA GLY A 11 -0.25 -3.81 -11.93
C GLY A 11 -1.38 -4.49 -12.68
N PHE A 12 -2.25 -3.72 -13.34
CA PHE A 12 -3.30 -4.26 -14.19
C PHE A 12 -2.74 -5.13 -15.33
N LYS A 13 -1.71 -4.63 -16.04
CA LYS A 13 -1.05 -5.38 -17.13
C LYS A 13 -0.48 -6.72 -16.64
N ARG A 14 0.16 -6.75 -15.47
CA ARG A 14 0.69 -7.99 -14.88
C ARG A 14 -0.40 -8.99 -14.53
N VAL A 15 -1.54 -8.54 -14.02
CA VAL A 15 -2.68 -9.42 -13.72
C VAL A 15 -3.23 -10.03 -15.01
N ILE A 16 -3.44 -9.23 -16.06
CA ILE A 16 -3.92 -9.75 -17.35
C ILE A 16 -2.93 -10.74 -17.95
N GLN A 17 -1.63 -10.44 -17.89
CA GLN A 17 -0.60 -11.36 -18.36
C GLN A 17 -0.65 -12.70 -17.60
N ALA A 18 -0.79 -12.66 -16.27
CA ALA A 18 -0.93 -13.87 -15.46
C ALA A 18 -2.16 -14.70 -15.87
N CYS A 19 -3.29 -14.06 -16.15
CA CYS A 19 -4.48 -14.76 -16.67
C CYS A 19 -4.24 -15.41 -18.03
N LEU A 20 -3.52 -14.74 -18.93
CA LEU A 20 -3.17 -15.29 -20.25
C LEU A 20 -2.19 -16.47 -20.13
N ASP A 21 -1.21 -16.38 -19.23
CA ASP A 21 -0.24 -17.44 -18.99
C ASP A 21 -0.92 -18.69 -18.45
N ILE A 22 -1.82 -18.53 -17.47
CA ILE A 22 -2.64 -19.64 -16.94
C ILE A 22 -3.53 -20.23 -18.04
N GLY A 23 -4.17 -19.39 -18.86
CA GLY A 23 -4.99 -19.87 -19.99
C GLY A 23 -4.19 -20.62 -21.06
N ARG A 24 -2.91 -20.27 -21.25
CA ARG A 24 -1.99 -20.99 -22.16
C ARG A 24 -1.61 -22.35 -21.59
N GLU A 25 -1.36 -22.43 -20.28
CA GLU A 25 -0.92 -23.66 -19.61
C GLU A 25 -2.05 -24.67 -19.42
N CYS A 26 -3.28 -24.21 -19.15
CA CYS A 26 -4.42 -25.09 -18.86
C CYS A 26 -5.32 -25.40 -20.07
N ARG A 27 -4.86 -25.09 -21.30
CA ARG A 27 -5.69 -25.02 -22.52
C ARG A 27 -6.46 -26.30 -22.86
N ASP A 28 -5.89 -27.46 -22.57
CA ASP A 28 -6.41 -28.76 -23.01
C ASP A 28 -7.02 -29.60 -21.88
N GLU A 29 -6.86 -29.20 -20.60
CA GLU A 29 -7.17 -30.06 -19.45
C GLU A 29 -8.39 -29.62 -18.63
N LEU A 30 -8.78 -28.33 -18.70
CA LEU A 30 -9.78 -27.77 -17.80
C LEU A 30 -10.70 -26.77 -18.53
N ASN A 31 -12.01 -27.02 -18.45
CA ASN A 31 -13.04 -26.00 -18.68
C ASN A 31 -13.06 -25.01 -17.50
N LEU A 32 -11.97 -24.27 -17.32
CA LEU A 32 -11.84 -23.25 -16.28
C LEU A 32 -12.69 -22.03 -16.66
N ALA A 33 -13.70 -21.74 -15.84
CA ALA A 33 -14.41 -20.46 -15.95
C ALA A 33 -13.54 -19.35 -15.35
N ALA A 34 -13.71 -18.11 -15.84
CA ALA A 34 -13.00 -16.96 -15.29
C ALA A 34 -13.31 -16.74 -13.79
N GLU A 35 -14.48 -17.21 -13.33
CA GLU A 35 -14.93 -17.15 -11.94
C GLU A 35 -14.10 -18.04 -11.01
N ASP A 36 -13.57 -19.16 -11.53
CA ASP A 36 -12.70 -20.07 -10.77
C ASP A 36 -11.25 -19.56 -10.70
N LEU A 37 -10.88 -18.69 -11.64
CA LEU A 37 -9.54 -18.13 -11.75
C LEU A 37 -9.34 -16.91 -10.84
N LEU A 38 -10.35 -16.04 -10.75
CA LEU A 38 -10.23 -14.77 -10.05
C LEU A 38 -10.52 -14.92 -8.56
N PRO A 39 -9.60 -14.45 -7.69
CA PRO A 39 -9.83 -14.50 -6.25
C PRO A 39 -10.99 -13.58 -5.86
N SER A 40 -11.78 -14.02 -4.87
CA SER A 40 -12.81 -13.16 -4.27
C SER A 40 -12.21 -11.91 -3.62
N ASP A 41 -13.01 -10.84 -3.51
CA ASP A 41 -12.64 -9.61 -2.79
C ASP A 41 -12.10 -9.89 -1.38
N ARG A 42 -12.67 -10.89 -0.70
CA ARG A 42 -12.24 -11.30 0.65
C ARG A 42 -10.82 -11.88 0.62
N THR A 43 -10.52 -12.73 -0.37
CA THR A 43 -9.20 -13.31 -0.55
C THR A 43 -8.16 -12.22 -0.80
N VAL A 44 -8.46 -11.29 -1.72
CA VAL A 44 -7.56 -10.17 -2.04
C VAL A 44 -7.29 -9.31 -0.80
N LYS A 45 -8.32 -8.97 -0.02
CA LYS A 45 -8.16 -8.21 1.23
C LYS A 45 -7.30 -8.93 2.26
N ASN A 46 -7.46 -10.23 2.41
CA ASN A 46 -6.68 -11.02 3.36
C ASN A 46 -5.20 -11.09 2.95
N GLU A 47 -4.92 -11.35 1.68
CA GLU A 47 -3.55 -11.38 1.16
C GLU A 47 -2.90 -9.99 1.23
N LEU A 48 -3.65 -8.92 0.95
CA LEU A 48 -3.14 -7.55 1.11
C LEU A 48 -2.75 -7.24 2.56
N ARG A 49 -3.54 -7.71 3.54
CA ARG A 49 -3.22 -7.55 4.97
C ARG A 49 -1.96 -8.31 5.37
N LYS A 50 -1.80 -9.55 4.88
CA LYS A 50 -0.57 -10.33 5.11
C LYS A 50 0.63 -9.62 4.50
N LEU A 51 0.53 -9.21 3.23
CA LEU A 51 1.58 -8.47 2.54
C LEU A 51 1.95 -7.19 3.28
N ALA A 52 0.97 -6.42 3.76
CA ALA A 52 1.22 -5.22 4.56
C ALA A 52 1.93 -5.54 5.89
N TYR A 53 1.57 -6.64 6.55
CA TYR A 53 2.23 -7.10 7.78
C TYR A 53 3.68 -7.54 7.51
N ASP A 54 3.91 -8.29 6.44
CA ASP A 54 5.24 -8.74 6.04
C ASP A 54 6.13 -7.56 5.66
N MET A 55 5.59 -6.59 4.91
CA MET A 55 6.27 -5.35 4.58
C MET A 55 6.58 -4.53 5.84
N LYS A 56 5.65 -4.43 6.79
CA LYS A 56 5.90 -3.76 8.07
C LYS A 56 7.06 -4.43 8.82
N ASN A 57 7.08 -5.75 8.89
CA ASN A 57 8.16 -6.50 9.55
C ASN A 57 9.50 -6.32 8.83
N LYS A 58 9.49 -6.34 7.50
CA LYS A 58 10.69 -6.11 6.67
C LYS A 58 11.31 -4.74 6.94
N HIS A 59 10.49 -3.69 6.99
CA HIS A 59 10.99 -2.33 7.19
C HIS A 59 11.28 -2.02 8.67
N LYS A 60 10.74 -2.78 9.62
CA LYS A 60 10.93 -2.55 11.06
C LYS A 60 12.42 -2.48 11.43
N CYS A 61 13.23 -3.43 10.97
CA CYS A 61 14.66 -3.47 11.30
C CYS A 61 15.39 -2.23 10.76
N VAL A 62 15.15 -1.88 9.49
CA VAL A 62 15.77 -0.72 8.84
C VAL A 62 15.36 0.59 9.51
N LEU A 63 14.09 0.73 9.89
CA LEU A 63 13.61 1.93 10.58
C LEU A 63 14.21 2.04 11.99
N LEU A 64 14.32 0.94 12.74
CA LEU A 64 14.94 0.95 14.06
C LEU A 64 16.42 1.34 14.00
N GLU A 65 17.12 0.85 12.99
CA GLU A 65 18.51 1.23 12.71
C GLU A 65 18.64 2.71 12.35
N ALA A 66 17.79 3.22 11.46
CA ALA A 66 17.77 4.63 11.09
C ALA A 66 17.46 5.55 12.30
N VAL A 67 16.56 5.13 13.20
CA VAL A 67 16.31 5.83 14.47
C VAL A 67 17.54 5.83 15.36
N ALA A 68 18.20 4.67 15.55
CA ALA A 68 19.39 4.55 16.40
C ALA A 68 20.54 5.45 15.90
N ASN A 69 20.69 5.55 14.58
CA ASN A 69 21.68 6.38 13.92
C ASN A 69 21.28 7.86 13.79
N LYS A 70 20.10 8.25 14.29
CA LYS A 70 19.54 9.62 14.15
C LYS A 70 19.48 10.10 12.69
N ALA A 71 19.30 9.17 11.76
CA ALA A 71 19.30 9.40 10.31
C ALA A 71 17.88 9.37 9.72
N LEU A 72 16.87 9.61 10.57
CA LEU A 72 15.46 9.46 10.24
C LEU A 72 14.71 10.77 10.46
N THR A 73 13.95 11.18 9.45
CA THR A 73 13.08 12.35 9.46
C THR A 73 11.65 11.91 9.18
N ILE A 74 10.68 12.45 9.91
CA ILE A 74 9.26 12.21 9.69
C ILE A 74 8.62 13.48 9.13
N SER A 75 7.92 13.34 8.01
CA SER A 75 7.12 14.38 7.38
C SER A 75 5.64 14.10 7.65
N PRO A 76 5.03 14.72 8.67
CA PRO A 76 3.59 14.65 8.86
C PRO A 76 2.88 15.52 7.81
N GLU A 77 1.84 14.97 7.21
CA GLU A 77 1.00 15.67 6.23
C GLU A 77 -0.42 15.75 6.74
N TYR A 78 -1.02 16.92 6.67
CA TYR A 78 -2.41 17.15 7.03
C TYR A 78 -3.13 17.81 5.87
N TRP A 79 -4.27 17.26 5.46
CA TRP A 79 -5.10 17.88 4.44
C TRP A 79 -6.59 17.61 4.66
N THR A 80 -7.40 18.48 4.06
CA THR A 80 -8.85 18.38 4.11
C THR A 80 -9.39 18.14 2.72
N ASP A 81 -10.11 17.03 2.54
CA ASP A 81 -10.97 16.83 1.38
C ASP A 81 -12.28 17.60 1.60
N LYS A 82 -12.36 18.81 1.03
CA LYS A 82 -13.53 19.69 1.14
C LYS A 82 -14.78 19.10 0.48
N TYR A 83 -14.63 18.24 -0.52
CA TYR A 83 -15.78 17.63 -1.21
C TYR A 83 -16.42 16.56 -0.34
N ARG A 84 -15.59 15.74 0.32
CA ARG A 84 -16.07 14.68 1.23
C ARG A 84 -16.31 15.18 2.66
N GLY A 85 -15.80 16.37 3.01
CA GLY A 85 -15.85 16.91 4.37
C GLY A 85 -14.97 16.14 5.36
N ILE A 86 -13.90 15.49 4.88
CA ILE A 86 -13.03 14.60 5.66
C ILE A 86 -11.65 15.23 5.81
N ASN A 87 -11.10 15.16 7.02
CA ASN A 87 -9.69 15.50 7.27
C ASN A 87 -8.85 14.23 7.30
N TYR A 88 -7.64 14.30 6.75
CA TYR A 88 -6.69 13.20 6.75
C TYR A 88 -5.39 13.64 7.40
N ILE A 89 -4.74 12.70 8.08
CA ILE A 89 -3.35 12.81 8.49
C ILE A 89 -2.57 11.64 7.91
N GLY A 90 -1.46 11.97 7.26
CA GLY A 90 -0.44 11.04 6.81
C GLY A 90 0.87 11.30 7.54
N ALA A 91 1.73 10.29 7.55
CA ALA A 91 3.11 10.47 7.92
C ALA A 91 4.01 9.64 7.01
N THR A 92 5.03 10.27 6.46
CA THR A 92 6.05 9.61 5.65
C THR A 92 7.38 9.72 6.37
N VAL A 93 8.12 8.62 6.40
CA VAL A 93 9.46 8.58 6.97
C VAL A 93 10.49 8.60 5.86
N HIS A 94 11.53 9.41 6.06
CA HIS A 94 12.63 9.60 5.15
C HIS A 94 13.95 9.28 5.86
N PHE A 95 14.80 8.48 5.22
CA PHE A 95 16.13 8.16 5.73
C PHE A 95 17.07 7.81 4.59
N ALA A 96 18.37 7.84 4.86
CA ALA A 96 19.40 7.31 3.97
C ALA A 96 20.06 6.11 4.63
N ASP A 97 20.38 5.07 3.84
CA ASP A 97 21.19 3.96 4.33
C ASP A 97 22.69 4.31 4.36
N GLU A 98 23.52 3.36 4.81
CA GLU A 98 24.98 3.49 4.84
C GLU A 98 25.60 3.72 3.45
N ASN A 99 24.90 3.32 2.39
CA ASN A 99 25.32 3.50 1.00
C ASN A 99 24.80 4.82 0.39
N LEU A 100 24.21 5.70 1.21
CA LEU A 100 23.59 6.96 0.78
C LEU A 100 22.41 6.79 -0.17
N ASN A 101 21.77 5.62 -0.19
CA ASN A 101 20.50 5.43 -0.87
C ASN A 101 19.40 6.08 -0.06
N TYR A 102 18.62 6.94 -0.71
CA TYR A 102 17.49 7.60 -0.08
C TYR A 102 16.24 6.72 -0.12
N PHE A 103 15.56 6.63 1.01
CA PHE A 103 14.30 5.90 1.16
C PHE A 103 13.21 6.82 1.69
N SER A 104 11.99 6.58 1.19
CA SER A 104 10.76 7.24 1.62
C SER A 104 9.68 6.19 1.79
N ILE A 105 9.11 6.09 2.99
CA ILE A 105 8.11 5.07 3.32
C ILE A 105 6.91 5.75 3.97
N ASP A 106 5.73 5.54 3.41
CA ASP A 106 4.48 5.98 4.04
C ASP A 106 4.16 5.08 5.24
N LEU A 107 4.08 5.67 6.43
CA LEU A 107 3.76 4.95 7.66
C LEU A 107 2.26 4.72 7.81
N PHE A 108 1.48 5.77 7.57
CA PHE A 108 0.03 5.72 7.62
C PHE A 108 -0.58 6.88 6.82
N CYS A 109 -1.84 6.69 6.45
CA CYS A 109 -2.75 7.72 5.98
C CYS A 109 -4.13 7.36 6.56
N VAL A 110 -4.63 8.20 7.46
CA VAL A 110 -5.86 7.91 8.20
C VAL A 110 -6.79 9.10 8.19
N GLU A 111 -8.09 8.80 8.14
CA GLU A 111 -9.15 9.78 8.34
C GLU A 111 -9.24 10.19 9.81
N ILE A 112 -9.43 11.48 10.04
CA ILE A 112 -9.58 12.07 11.36
C ILE A 112 -11.06 12.29 11.63
N ILE A 113 -11.62 11.40 12.43
CA ILE A 113 -13.05 11.39 12.74
C ILE A 113 -13.40 12.48 13.79
N ASN A 114 -12.42 13.01 14.54
CA ASN A 114 -12.63 14.06 15.55
C ASN A 114 -11.47 15.06 15.65
N VAL A 115 -11.62 16.22 15.03
CA VAL A 115 -10.61 17.30 15.01
C VAL A 115 -10.34 17.88 16.42
N LYS A 116 -11.36 17.89 17.30
CA LYS A 116 -11.25 18.47 18.66
C LYS A 116 -10.29 17.75 19.62
N LYS A 117 -9.81 16.56 19.28
CA LYS A 117 -8.86 15.79 20.11
C LYS A 117 -7.44 15.71 19.52
N MET A 118 -7.11 16.50 18.50
CA MET A 118 -5.76 16.42 17.91
C MET A 118 -4.68 16.90 18.88
N ASP A 119 -4.92 17.99 19.62
CA ASP A 119 -3.93 18.54 20.55
C ASP A 119 -3.67 17.64 21.77
N GLU A 120 -4.62 16.78 22.15
CA GLU A 120 -4.50 15.87 23.30
C GLU A 120 -3.86 14.51 22.93
N ASN A 121 -3.79 14.15 21.65
CA ASN A 121 -3.35 12.80 21.20
C ASN A 121 -1.98 12.77 20.52
N ILE A 122 -1.30 13.92 20.40
CA ILE A 122 0.01 14.04 19.73
C ILE A 122 1.18 14.09 20.75
N TYR A 123 0.89 14.14 22.05
CA TYR A 123 1.88 14.12 23.14
C TYR A 123 1.95 12.78 23.86
#